data_AF-A0A1C5MYP6-F1
#
_entry.id   AF-A0A1C5MYP6-F1
#
_cell.length_a   1.000
_cell.length_b   1.000
_cell.length_c   1.000
_cell.angle_alpha   90.00
_cell.angle_beta   90.00
_cell.angle_gamma   90.00
#
_symmetry.space_group_name_H-M   'P 1'
#
loop_
_entity.id
_entity.type
_entity.pdbx_description
1 polymer ?
#
loop_
_entity_poly.entity_id
_entity_poly.type
_entity_poly.pdbx_seq_one_letter_code
_entity_poly.pdbx_strand_id
1 'polypeptide(L)'
;MWLMNLLFGGAALGSAAKCGIENAQCRKDVQHLPNGIPYYYDRQGRRFLLDGRQIFGTGDDVKDAKGRVIWSRTDQWNTEAANKIPAGQYRYCAQYCDRSINPVTTNLDTGERIAQIERKIKNGKTECRKWRWYDIYRDIYPGRDLTYTCKVLPNSVKDGDPGIVISEEEFEAIKNCPGVRSSITYHSCWDDEDYYRTHRR
;
A
#
# COMPACT_ATOMS: atom_id res chain seq x y z
N MET A 1 39.79 49.75 -16.21
CA MET A 1 38.74 48.71 -16.10
C MET A 1 39.16 47.46 -15.30
N TRP A 2 40.21 47.51 -14.47
CA TRP A 2 40.70 46.31 -13.73
C TRP A 2 40.32 46.29 -12.23
N LEU A 3 40.07 47.46 -11.63
CA LEU A 3 39.69 47.58 -10.21
C LEU A 3 38.23 47.15 -9.92
N MET A 4 37.32 47.31 -10.88
CA MET A 4 35.90 46.97 -10.70
C MET A 4 35.68 45.45 -10.59
N ASN A 5 36.39 44.62 -11.36
CA ASN A 5 36.25 43.16 -11.30
C ASN A 5 36.74 42.55 -9.96
N LEU A 6 37.71 43.19 -9.30
CA LEU A 6 38.20 42.76 -7.98
C LEU A 6 37.22 43.08 -6.85
N LEU A 7 36.54 44.23 -6.91
CA LEU A 7 35.52 44.63 -5.94
C LEU A 7 34.25 43.77 -6.04
N PHE A 8 33.81 43.43 -7.26
CA PHE A 8 32.68 42.52 -7.45
C PHE A 8 33.05 41.04 -7.18
N GLY A 9 34.30 40.64 -7.42
CA GLY A 9 34.80 39.29 -7.08
C GLY A 9 34.88 39.05 -5.57
N GLY A 10 35.36 40.03 -4.80
CA GLY A 10 35.41 39.95 -3.33
C GLY A 10 34.02 39.98 -2.67
N ALA A 11 33.11 40.80 -3.19
CA ALA A 11 31.72 40.84 -2.72
C ALA A 11 30.94 39.55 -3.05
N ALA A 12 31.19 38.96 -4.23
CA ALA A 12 30.60 37.66 -4.61
C ALA A 12 31.14 36.50 -3.76
N LEU A 13 32.45 36.49 -3.46
CA LEU A 13 33.07 35.51 -2.55
C LEU A 13 32.55 35.67 -1.11
N GLY A 14 32.41 36.89 -0.61
CA GLY A 14 31.82 37.17 0.71
C GLY A 14 30.34 36.78 0.79
N SER A 15 29.57 37.02 -0.28
CA SER A 15 28.17 36.61 -0.38
C SER A 15 28.03 35.08 -0.41
N ALA A 16 28.86 34.38 -1.19
CA ALA A 16 28.87 32.92 -1.25
C ALA A 16 29.31 32.29 0.08
N ALA A 17 30.32 32.85 0.75
CA ALA A 17 30.77 32.41 2.07
C ALA A 17 29.68 32.62 3.13
N LYS A 18 29.02 33.79 3.13
CA LYS A 18 27.88 34.07 4.02
C LYS A 18 26.71 33.11 3.77
N CYS A 19 26.36 32.85 2.51
CA CYS A 19 25.36 31.85 2.14
C CYS A 19 25.73 30.44 2.60
N GLY A 20 27.02 30.08 2.53
CA GLY A 20 27.54 28.80 3.01
C GLY A 20 27.45 28.66 4.53
N ILE A 21 27.79 29.72 5.28
CA ILE A 21 27.69 29.76 6.75
C ILE A 21 26.23 29.71 7.21
N GLU A 22 25.34 30.48 6.58
CA GLU A 22 23.90 30.46 6.87
C GLU A 22 23.31 29.05 6.63
N ASN A 23 23.64 28.40 5.50
CA ASN A 23 23.22 27.03 5.25
C ASN A 23 23.82 26.02 6.25
N ALA A 24 25.06 26.21 6.69
CA ALA A 24 25.68 25.38 7.73
C ALA A 24 25.01 25.56 9.09
N GLN A 25 24.47 26.75 9.37
CA GLN A 25 23.70 27.02 10.57
C GLN A 25 22.30 26.42 10.50
N CYS A 26 21.61 26.53 9.36
CA CYS A 26 20.31 25.87 9.18
C CYS A 26 20.40 24.34 9.25
N ARG A 27 21.54 23.74 8.90
CA ARG A 27 21.80 22.30 9.13
C ARG A 27 21.80 21.88 10.60
N LYS A 28 21.94 22.82 11.54
CA LYS A 28 21.85 22.56 12.99
C LYS A 28 20.40 22.49 13.46
N ASP A 29 19.48 23.15 12.77
CA ASP A 29 18.05 23.14 13.07
C ASP A 29 17.37 21.94 12.37
N VAL A 30 17.69 20.75 12.86
CA VAL A 30 17.22 19.49 12.30
C VAL A 30 15.78 19.21 12.70
N GLN A 31 14.94 18.95 11.71
CA GLN A 31 13.59 18.40 11.87
C GLN A 31 13.57 16.93 11.46
N HIS A 32 12.51 16.22 11.82
CA HIS A 32 12.38 14.79 11.53
C HIS A 32 11.10 14.51 10.77
N LEU A 33 11.20 13.68 9.75
CA LEU A 33 10.03 13.04 9.13
C LEU A 33 9.36 12.10 10.15
N PRO A 34 8.08 11.69 9.95
CA PRO A 34 7.40 10.78 10.86
C PRO A 34 8.10 9.42 11.05
N ASN A 35 8.90 8.98 10.08
CA ASN A 35 9.75 7.79 10.20
C ASN A 35 11.12 8.05 10.86
N GLY A 36 11.35 9.24 11.42
CA GLY A 36 12.58 9.61 12.11
C GLY A 36 13.74 10.02 11.20
N ILE A 37 13.54 10.08 9.88
CA ILE A 37 14.61 10.55 8.97
C ILE A 37 14.83 12.06 9.18
N PRO A 38 16.07 12.49 9.49
CA PRO A 38 16.37 13.89 9.72
C PRO A 38 16.45 14.68 8.41
N TYR A 39 15.93 15.91 8.45
CA TYR A 39 16.00 16.88 7.36
C TYR A 39 16.13 18.29 7.90
N TYR A 40 16.59 19.23 7.07
CA TYR A 40 16.73 20.63 7.42
C TYR A 40 16.16 21.52 6.30
N TYR A 41 15.84 22.76 6.64
CA TYR A 41 15.51 23.78 5.65
C TYR A 41 16.78 24.56 5.30
N ASP A 42 17.08 24.79 4.03
CA ASP A 42 18.11 25.74 3.66
C ASP A 42 17.63 27.19 3.90
N ARG A 43 18.52 28.16 3.69
CA ARG A 43 18.17 29.59 3.83
C ARG A 43 17.05 30.06 2.88
N GLN A 44 16.74 29.29 1.83
CA GLN A 44 15.69 29.58 0.85
C GLN A 44 14.37 28.86 1.18
N GLY A 45 14.28 28.18 2.33
CA GLY A 45 13.09 27.43 2.75
C GLY A 45 12.91 26.11 2.00
N ARG A 46 13.93 25.61 1.31
CA ARG A 46 13.92 24.32 0.63
C ARG A 46 14.34 23.22 1.59
N ARG A 47 13.71 22.06 1.50
CA ARG A 47 13.97 20.93 2.38
C ARG A 47 15.06 20.03 1.83
N PHE A 48 16.01 19.65 2.68
CA PHE A 48 17.12 18.77 2.36
C PHE A 48 17.30 17.70 3.42
N LEU A 49 17.61 16.47 3.02
CA LEU A 49 18.17 15.46 3.91
C LEU A 49 19.57 15.86 4.36
N LEU A 50 20.06 15.28 5.45
CA LEU A 50 21.41 15.55 5.95
C LEU A 50 22.53 15.17 4.96
N ASP A 51 22.25 14.25 4.04
CA ASP A 51 23.16 13.88 2.94
C ASP A 51 23.14 14.86 1.76
N GLY A 52 22.37 15.96 1.85
CA GLY A 52 22.30 17.02 0.85
C GLY A 52 21.29 16.79 -0.27
N ARG A 53 20.51 15.70 -0.24
CA ARG A 53 19.43 15.49 -1.23
C ARG A 53 18.22 16.38 -0.93
N GLN A 54 17.75 17.11 -1.95
CA GLN A 54 16.51 17.90 -1.84
C GLN A 54 15.29 16.98 -1.83
N ILE A 55 14.32 17.30 -0.96
CA ILE A 55 13.06 16.58 -0.83
C ILE A 55 11.85 17.51 -1.03
N PHE A 56 10.76 16.92 -1.51
CA PHE A 56 9.53 17.58 -1.92
C PHE A 56 8.31 16.86 -1.35
N GLY A 57 7.18 17.55 -1.30
CA GLY A 57 5.89 17.00 -0.87
C GLY A 57 5.51 17.41 0.56
N THR A 58 4.21 17.60 0.76
CA THR A 58 3.59 17.96 2.04
C THR A 58 2.34 17.11 2.21
N GLY A 59 2.26 16.32 3.29
CA GLY A 59 1.08 15.51 3.59
C GLY A 59 1.34 14.01 3.50
N ASP A 60 1.04 13.41 2.35
CA ASP A 60 0.95 11.95 2.23
C ASP A 60 2.25 11.28 1.78
N ASP A 61 3.00 11.91 0.88
CA ASP A 61 4.30 11.41 0.42
C ASP A 61 5.38 12.51 0.47
N VAL A 62 6.59 12.11 0.85
CA VAL A 62 7.81 12.90 0.69
C VAL A 62 8.71 12.19 -0.30
N LYS A 63 9.11 12.88 -1.37
CA LYS A 63 9.90 12.34 -2.48
C LYS A 63 11.18 13.14 -2.70
N ASP A 64 12.19 12.51 -3.27
CA ASP A 64 13.39 13.22 -3.74
C ASP A 64 13.15 13.86 -5.13
N ALA A 65 14.13 14.63 -5.61
CA ALA A 65 14.11 15.26 -6.94
C ALA A 65 13.96 14.28 -8.12
N LYS A 66 14.22 12.98 -7.89
CA LYS A 66 14.11 11.91 -8.90
C LYS A 66 12.76 11.17 -8.78
N GLY A 67 11.86 11.62 -7.90
CA GLY A 67 10.57 11.01 -7.66
C GLY A 67 10.61 9.78 -6.75
N ARG A 68 11.76 9.45 -6.14
CA ARG A 68 11.86 8.31 -5.21
C ARG A 68 11.17 8.68 -3.89
N VAL A 69 10.32 7.80 -3.40
CA VAL A 69 9.64 7.98 -2.12
C VAL A 69 10.64 7.80 -0.97
N ILE A 70 10.77 8.84 -0.15
CA ILE A 70 11.59 8.87 1.08
C ILE A 70 10.74 8.51 2.30
N TRP A 71 9.47 8.91 2.28
CA TRP A 71 8.47 8.54 3.28
C TRP A 71 7.09 8.58 2.64
N SER A 72 6.23 7.62 2.98
CA SER A 72 4.81 7.61 2.64
C SER A 72 3.99 7.33 3.90
N ARG A 73 2.93 8.12 4.09
CA ARG A 73 1.91 7.91 5.11
C ARG A 73 1.21 6.58 4.91
N THR A 74 0.94 6.21 3.66
CA THR A 74 0.30 4.93 3.31
C THR A 74 1.17 3.75 3.74
N ASP A 75 2.47 3.79 3.43
CA ASP A 75 3.40 2.74 3.83
C ASP A 75 3.53 2.65 5.36
N GLN A 76 3.55 3.80 6.03
CA GLN A 76 3.55 3.85 7.49
C GLN A 76 2.29 3.19 8.08
N TRP A 77 1.10 3.55 7.61
CA TRP A 77 -0.16 2.93 8.07
C TRP A 77 -0.18 1.42 7.81
N ASN A 78 0.29 0.99 6.64
CA ASN A 78 0.37 -0.43 6.32
C ASN A 78 1.36 -1.17 7.23
N THR A 79 2.50 -0.55 7.55
CA THR A 79 3.51 -1.10 8.47
C THR A 79 2.96 -1.19 9.90
N GLU A 80 2.31 -0.15 10.38
CA GLU A 80 1.66 -0.12 11.70
C GLU A 80 0.53 -1.16 11.81
N ALA A 81 -0.26 -1.35 10.75
CA ALA A 81 -1.28 -2.39 10.69
C ALA A 81 -0.67 -3.79 10.71
N ALA A 82 0.40 -4.03 9.94
CA ALA A 82 1.10 -5.31 9.90
C ALA A 82 1.74 -5.67 11.26
N ASN A 83 2.30 -4.69 11.97
CA ASN A 83 2.92 -4.87 13.28
C ASN A 83 1.94 -5.25 14.39
N LYS A 84 0.63 -4.98 14.21
CA LYS A 84 -0.42 -5.40 15.15
C LYS A 84 -0.80 -6.88 14.99
N ILE A 85 -0.42 -7.50 13.88
CA ILE A 85 -0.71 -8.92 13.63
C ILE A 85 0.38 -9.76 14.27
N PRO A 86 0.03 -10.65 15.24
CA PRO A 86 1.01 -11.50 15.89
C PRO A 86 1.69 -12.44 14.89
N ALA A 87 2.89 -12.90 15.23
CA ALA A 87 3.53 -13.98 14.49
C ALA A 87 2.66 -15.24 14.56
N GLY A 88 2.51 -15.94 13.45
CA GLY A 88 1.63 -17.10 13.32
C GLY A 88 1.60 -17.61 11.89
N GLN A 89 0.87 -18.70 11.67
CA GLN A 89 0.78 -19.34 10.35
C GLN A 89 -0.02 -18.53 9.33
N TYR A 90 -1.07 -17.83 9.78
CA TYR A 90 -1.97 -17.06 8.91
C TYR A 90 -1.96 -15.59 9.34
N ARG A 91 -1.19 -14.78 8.62
CA ARG A 91 -1.02 -13.36 8.93
C ARG A 91 -1.69 -12.52 7.85
N TYR A 92 -2.89 -12.03 8.16
CA TYR A 92 -3.70 -11.22 7.27
C TYR A 92 -3.99 -9.86 7.89
N CYS A 93 -3.92 -8.80 7.11
CA CYS A 93 -4.46 -7.50 7.52
C CYS A 93 -4.95 -6.70 6.33
N ALA A 94 -5.79 -5.71 6.59
CA ALA A 94 -6.15 -4.72 5.58
C ALA A 94 -4.96 -3.79 5.33
N GLN A 95 -4.59 -3.62 4.05
CA GLN A 95 -3.55 -2.69 3.62
C GLN A 95 -4.09 -1.78 2.52
N TYR A 96 -3.76 -0.49 2.59
CA TYR A 96 -4.04 0.46 1.52
C TYR A 96 -3.13 0.20 0.33
N CYS A 97 -3.66 0.35 -0.88
CA CYS A 97 -2.88 0.34 -2.10
C CYS A 97 -3.49 1.31 -3.11
N ASP A 98 -2.65 1.88 -3.96
CA ASP A 98 -3.07 2.90 -4.94
C ASP A 98 -4.06 2.38 -5.98
N ARG A 99 -4.15 1.05 -6.11
CA ARG A 99 -4.94 0.34 -7.11
C ARG A 99 -6.37 0.03 -6.64
N SER A 100 -6.65 0.23 -5.35
CA SER A 100 -7.96 -0.01 -4.76
C SER A 100 -8.59 1.27 -4.21
N ILE A 101 -9.92 1.32 -4.23
CA ILE A 101 -10.69 2.42 -3.63
C ILE A 101 -10.54 2.40 -2.10
N ASN A 102 -10.48 1.20 -1.51
CA ASN A 102 -10.42 0.95 -0.07
C ASN A 102 -9.28 -0.03 0.26
N PRO A 103 -8.88 -0.18 1.54
CA PRO A 103 -7.93 -1.21 1.95
C PRO A 103 -8.32 -2.61 1.45
N VAL A 104 -7.33 -3.37 1.03
CA VAL A 104 -7.47 -4.75 0.56
C VAL A 104 -6.85 -5.68 1.60
N THR A 105 -7.51 -6.78 1.89
CA THR A 105 -6.94 -7.80 2.79
C THR A 105 -5.73 -8.43 2.12
N THR A 106 -4.59 -8.40 2.80
CA THR A 106 -3.31 -8.85 2.28
C THR A 106 -2.71 -9.89 3.22
N ASN A 107 -2.26 -10.99 2.66
CA ASN A 107 -1.40 -11.97 3.31
C ASN A 107 -0.01 -11.33 3.50
N LEU A 108 0.40 -11.14 4.74
CA LEU A 108 1.64 -10.44 5.09
C LEU A 108 2.90 -11.22 4.73
N ASP A 109 2.80 -12.55 4.57
CA ASP A 109 3.94 -13.41 4.29
C ASP A 109 4.19 -13.56 2.79
N THR A 110 3.14 -13.49 1.97
CA THR A 110 3.21 -13.70 0.51
C THR A 110 2.92 -12.46 -0.32
N GLY A 111 2.31 -11.42 0.27
CA GLY A 111 1.76 -10.27 -0.46
C GLY A 111 0.50 -10.59 -1.28
N GLU A 112 -0.04 -11.80 -1.16
CA GLU A 112 -1.29 -12.20 -1.81
C GLU A 112 -2.45 -11.35 -1.28
N ARG A 113 -3.24 -10.76 -2.17
CA ARG A 113 -4.43 -9.96 -1.81
C ARG A 113 -5.68 -10.79 -1.98
N ILE A 114 -6.57 -10.74 -0.99
CA ILE A 114 -7.79 -11.54 -0.91
C ILE A 114 -9.00 -10.63 -1.06
N ALA A 115 -9.89 -10.98 -1.99
CA ALA A 115 -11.12 -10.23 -2.25
C ALA A 115 -12.33 -10.84 -1.56
N GLN A 116 -12.41 -12.18 -1.54
CA GLN A 116 -13.58 -12.89 -1.05
C GLN A 116 -13.15 -14.17 -0.35
N ILE A 117 -13.94 -14.57 0.65
CA ILE A 117 -13.91 -15.90 1.23
C ILE A 117 -15.33 -16.46 1.29
N GLU A 118 -15.43 -17.78 1.23
CA GLU A 118 -16.69 -18.49 1.33
C GLU A 118 -16.51 -19.72 2.22
N ARG A 119 -17.50 -19.97 3.06
CA ARG A 119 -17.69 -21.26 3.73
C ARG A 119 -18.94 -21.92 3.14
N LYS A 120 -18.77 -23.09 2.54
CA LYS A 120 -19.84 -23.95 2.03
C LYS A 120 -19.99 -25.18 2.90
N ILE A 121 -21.21 -25.49 3.28
CA ILE A 121 -21.54 -26.72 4.01
C ILE A 121 -22.39 -27.59 3.08
N LYS A 122 -21.90 -28.78 2.70
CA LYS A 122 -22.60 -29.74 1.85
C LYS A 122 -22.43 -31.16 2.41
N ASN A 123 -23.53 -31.88 2.62
CA ASN A 123 -23.56 -33.27 3.11
C ASN A 123 -22.71 -33.48 4.38
N GLY A 124 -22.78 -32.54 5.33
CA GLY A 124 -22.01 -32.59 6.58
C GLY A 124 -20.51 -32.27 6.44
N LYS A 125 -20.04 -31.94 5.23
CA LYS A 125 -18.67 -31.48 4.99
C LYS A 125 -18.64 -29.97 4.82
N THR A 126 -17.72 -29.33 5.53
CA THR A 126 -17.40 -27.91 5.37
C THR A 126 -16.24 -27.77 4.39
N GLU A 127 -16.42 -26.97 3.35
CA GLU A 127 -15.36 -26.54 2.45
C GLU A 127 -15.23 -25.02 2.52
N CYS A 128 -14.03 -24.56 2.86
CA CYS A 128 -13.70 -23.15 2.87
C CYS A 128 -12.90 -22.80 1.62
N ARG A 129 -13.21 -21.65 1.03
CA ARG A 129 -12.52 -21.13 -0.15
C ARG A 129 -12.16 -19.66 0.01
N LYS A 130 -11.10 -19.24 -0.66
CA LYS A 130 -10.72 -17.83 -0.86
C LYS A 130 -10.55 -17.51 -2.35
N TRP A 131 -10.76 -16.25 -2.71
CA TRP A 131 -10.53 -15.70 -4.03
C TRP A 131 -9.54 -14.55 -3.95
N ARG A 132 -8.61 -14.54 -4.91
CA ARG A 132 -7.62 -13.48 -5.03
C ARG A 132 -8.29 -12.20 -5.49
N TRP A 133 -7.81 -11.08 -4.97
CA TRP A 133 -8.10 -9.77 -5.52
C TRP A 133 -7.28 -9.57 -6.80
N TYR A 134 -7.93 -9.08 -7.84
CA TYR A 134 -7.31 -8.87 -9.15
C TYR A 134 -6.93 -7.40 -9.33
N ASP A 135 -5.64 -7.17 -9.59
CA ASP A 135 -5.13 -5.85 -9.95
C ASP A 135 -5.32 -5.62 -11.45
N ILE A 136 -6.02 -4.54 -11.81
CA ILE A 136 -6.24 -4.18 -13.21
C ILE A 136 -4.93 -3.99 -14.00
N TYR A 137 -3.84 -3.55 -13.35
CA TYR A 137 -2.57 -3.31 -14.02
C TYR A 137 -1.71 -4.57 -14.18
N ARG A 138 -1.80 -5.49 -13.21
CA ARG A 138 -0.96 -6.70 -13.23
C ARG A 138 -1.69 -7.87 -13.91
N ASP A 139 -2.97 -8.02 -13.61
CA ASP A 139 -3.71 -9.25 -13.86
C ASP A 139 -4.67 -9.12 -15.06
N ILE A 140 -5.11 -7.91 -15.41
CA ILE A 140 -6.04 -7.66 -16.51
C ILE A 140 -5.34 -7.02 -17.72
N TYR A 141 -4.56 -5.96 -17.51
CA TYR A 141 -3.87 -5.22 -18.57
C TYR A 141 -2.37 -5.05 -18.30
N PRO A 142 -1.59 -6.16 -18.29
CA PRO A 142 -0.17 -6.12 -17.99
C PRO A 142 0.58 -5.20 -18.97
N GLY A 143 1.45 -4.34 -18.43
CA GLY A 143 2.34 -3.48 -19.21
C GLY A 143 1.70 -2.24 -19.83
N ARG A 144 0.41 -1.98 -19.59
CA ARG A 144 -0.23 -0.74 -20.04
C ARG A 144 -0.08 0.37 -19.01
N ASP A 145 0.27 1.57 -19.48
CA ASP A 145 0.16 2.78 -18.68
C ASP A 145 -1.32 3.12 -18.51
N LEU A 146 -1.83 2.75 -17.36
CA LEU A 146 -3.21 2.90 -16.98
C LEU A 146 -3.39 4.03 -15.96
N THR A 147 -2.45 4.99 -15.84
CA THR A 147 -2.36 6.03 -14.78
C THR A 147 -3.69 6.75 -14.44
N TYR A 148 -4.67 6.77 -15.34
CA TYR A 148 -6.01 7.36 -15.14
C TYR A 148 -7.17 6.35 -15.03
N THR A 149 -6.88 5.09 -14.76
CA THR A 149 -7.89 4.01 -14.76
C THR A 149 -8.65 3.96 -13.44
N CYS A 150 -9.93 3.57 -13.52
CA CYS A 150 -10.75 3.30 -12.35
C CYS A 150 -10.06 2.32 -11.39
N LYS A 151 -10.00 2.71 -10.12
CA LYS A 151 -9.56 1.84 -9.03
C LYS A 151 -10.53 0.66 -8.89
N VAL A 152 -10.00 -0.51 -8.54
CA VAL A 152 -10.81 -1.72 -8.37
C VAL A 152 -11.38 -1.77 -6.95
N LEU A 153 -12.55 -2.37 -6.77
CA LEU A 153 -13.10 -2.62 -5.43
C LEU A 153 -12.27 -3.70 -4.71
N PRO A 154 -12.07 -3.60 -3.38
CA PRO A 154 -11.23 -4.54 -2.63
C PRO A 154 -11.78 -5.97 -2.63
N ASN A 155 -13.06 -6.15 -2.94
CA ASN A 155 -13.76 -7.44 -2.98
C ASN A 155 -14.04 -7.96 -4.39
N SER A 156 -13.43 -7.35 -5.42
CA SER A 156 -13.62 -7.78 -6.80
C SER A 156 -12.89 -9.10 -7.08
N VAL A 157 -13.63 -10.05 -7.65
CA VAL A 157 -13.15 -11.36 -8.09
C VAL A 157 -13.38 -11.52 -9.59
N LYS A 158 -12.64 -12.42 -10.24
CA LYS A 158 -12.82 -12.73 -11.67
C LYS A 158 -13.98 -13.70 -11.87
N ASP A 159 -14.82 -13.41 -12.87
CA ASP A 159 -15.89 -14.31 -13.27
C ASP A 159 -15.35 -15.69 -13.65
N GLY A 160 -15.94 -16.74 -13.07
CA GLY A 160 -15.55 -18.12 -13.29
C GLY A 160 -14.29 -18.59 -12.54
N ASP A 161 -13.67 -17.76 -11.68
CA ASP A 161 -12.61 -18.24 -10.79
C ASP A 161 -13.19 -19.24 -9.77
N PRO A 162 -12.76 -20.51 -9.74
CA PRO A 162 -13.27 -21.49 -8.78
C PRO A 162 -12.86 -21.18 -7.34
N GLY A 163 -11.90 -20.28 -7.13
CA GLY A 163 -11.31 -20.01 -5.83
C GLY A 163 -10.40 -21.13 -5.36
N ILE A 164 -9.67 -20.86 -4.29
CA ILE A 164 -8.66 -21.74 -3.70
C ILE A 164 -9.25 -22.34 -2.43
N VAL A 165 -9.23 -23.67 -2.32
CA VAL A 165 -9.64 -24.38 -1.09
C VAL A 165 -8.64 -24.06 0.02
N ILE A 166 -9.16 -23.69 1.20
CA ILE A 166 -8.38 -23.31 2.37
C ILE A 166 -8.87 -24.06 3.61
N SER A 167 -8.05 -24.05 4.66
CA SER A 167 -8.45 -24.61 5.95
C SER A 167 -9.45 -23.70 6.69
N GLU A 168 -10.15 -24.27 7.66
CA GLU A 168 -11.07 -23.52 8.52
C GLU A 168 -10.33 -22.46 9.33
N GLU A 169 -9.11 -22.77 9.79
CA GLU A 169 -8.25 -21.84 10.52
C GLU A 169 -7.84 -20.63 9.66
N GLU A 170 -7.53 -20.85 8.39
CA GLU A 170 -7.25 -19.76 7.46
C GLU A 170 -8.49 -18.90 7.19
N PHE A 171 -9.67 -19.52 7.04
CA PHE A 171 -10.92 -18.79 6.89
C PHE A 171 -11.19 -17.88 8.11
N GLU A 172 -11.03 -18.43 9.31
CA GLU A 172 -11.22 -17.70 10.57
C GLU A 172 -10.23 -16.54 10.73
N ALA A 173 -8.99 -16.69 10.23
CA ALA A 173 -8.00 -15.61 10.20
C ALA A 173 -8.38 -14.47 9.24
N ILE A 174 -9.09 -14.75 8.15
CA ILE A 174 -9.43 -13.76 7.11
C ILE A 174 -10.79 -13.08 7.37
N LYS A 175 -11.78 -13.80 7.90
CA LYS A 175 -13.21 -13.41 7.85
C LYS A 175 -13.56 -12.04 8.43
N ASN A 176 -12.75 -11.55 9.36
CA ASN A 176 -12.98 -10.27 10.03
C ASN A 176 -12.15 -9.12 9.42
N CYS A 177 -11.41 -9.38 8.34
CA CYS A 177 -10.65 -8.34 7.66
C CYS A 177 -11.60 -7.43 6.84
N PRO A 178 -11.56 -6.10 7.02
CA PRO A 178 -12.54 -5.16 6.45
C PRO A 178 -12.48 -4.99 4.92
N GLY A 179 -11.55 -5.64 4.23
CA GLY A 179 -11.42 -5.64 2.76
C GLY A 179 -11.99 -6.88 2.06
N VAL A 180 -12.45 -7.88 2.82
CA VAL A 180 -12.91 -9.17 2.27
C VAL A 180 -14.44 -9.23 2.30
N ARG A 181 -15.03 -9.65 1.17
CA ARG A 181 -16.41 -10.11 1.15
C ARG A 181 -16.46 -11.50 1.79
N SER A 182 -17.17 -11.63 2.90
CA SER A 182 -17.45 -12.92 3.52
C SER A 182 -18.87 -13.37 3.19
N SER A 183 -19.01 -14.63 2.80
CA SER A 183 -20.32 -15.27 2.62
C SER A 183 -20.32 -16.65 3.27
N ILE A 184 -21.44 -16.97 3.93
CA ILE A 184 -21.72 -18.32 4.41
C ILE A 184 -22.89 -18.82 3.56
N THR A 185 -22.63 -19.84 2.74
CA THR A 185 -23.64 -20.40 1.85
C THR A 185 -24.06 -21.76 2.39
N TYR A 186 -25.30 -21.85 2.86
CA TYR A 186 -25.92 -23.11 3.25
C TYR A 186 -26.53 -23.74 2.00
N HIS A 187 -25.85 -24.72 1.41
CA HIS A 187 -26.52 -25.65 0.52
C HIS A 187 -27.16 -26.71 1.41
N SER A 188 -28.40 -26.46 1.82
CA SER A 188 -29.25 -27.56 2.24
C SER A 188 -29.25 -28.57 1.08
N CYS A 189 -29.24 -29.86 1.39
CA CYS A 189 -29.18 -30.97 0.45
C CYS A 189 -30.42 -31.09 -0.47
N TRP A 190 -30.98 -29.97 -0.91
CA TRP A 190 -32.16 -29.83 -1.74
C TRP A 190 -31.84 -29.31 -3.15
N ASP A 191 -30.56 -29.14 -3.51
CA ASP A 191 -30.11 -29.04 -4.90
C ASP A 191 -29.90 -30.44 -5.52
N ASP A 192 -30.67 -31.44 -5.06
CA ASP A 192 -30.85 -32.68 -5.80
C ASP A 192 -31.92 -32.41 -6.87
N GLU A 193 -31.49 -31.94 -8.04
CA GLU A 193 -32.26 -32.17 -9.27
C GLU A 193 -32.68 -33.65 -9.42
N ASP A 194 -32.01 -34.58 -8.72
CA ASP A 194 -32.39 -35.98 -8.59
C ASP A 194 -33.66 -36.24 -7.74
N TYR A 195 -33.97 -35.44 -6.71
CA TYR A 195 -35.17 -35.66 -5.88
C TYR A 195 -36.46 -35.39 -6.66
N TYR A 196 -36.52 -34.28 -7.40
CA TYR A 196 -37.68 -33.94 -8.23
C TYR A 196 -37.78 -34.81 -9.50
N ARG A 197 -36.67 -35.40 -9.95
CA ARG A 197 -36.64 -36.32 -11.10
C ARG A 197 -37.12 -37.72 -10.75
N THR A 198 -36.95 -38.16 -9.50
CA THR A 198 -37.35 -39.49 -9.01
C THR A 198 -38.73 -39.53 -8.36
N HIS A 199 -39.26 -38.40 -7.90
CA HIS A 199 -40.53 -38.32 -7.15
C HIS A 199 -41.68 -37.57 -7.87
N ARG A 200 -41.52 -37.25 -9.15
CA ARG A 200 -42.67 -36.98 -10.04
C ARG A 200 -43.13 -38.29 -10.70
N ARG A 201 -43.97 -39.03 -9.99
CA ARG A 201 -45.02 -39.87 -10.57
C ARG A 201 -46.29 -39.68 -9.77
#